data_AF-A0A9D1BYZ6-F1
#
_entry.id   AF-A0A9D1BYZ6-F1
#
_cell.length_a   1.000
_cell.length_b   1.000
_cell.length_c   1.000
_cell.angle_alpha   90.00
_cell.angle_beta   90.00
_cell.angle_gamma   90.00
#
_symmetry.space_group_name_H-M   'P 1'
#
loop_
_entity.id
_entity.type
_entity.pdbx_description
1 polymer ?
#
loop_
_entity_poly.entity_id
_entity_poly.type
_entity_poly.pdbx_seq_one_letter_code
_entity_poly.pdbx_strand_id
1 'polypeptide(L)'
;LVKRIFQKLDHIAIYLLIAGTYTPFTLVTLVESSGIPILIAVWLLALVGISLELFIKKRIEILQLAIYLVMGWLVVIDFPYLKEHLAQAGIYWLIAGGAAYTAGIIFYILDHKQKLKHAHGIWHLFVLVGSASHFIAVIGYVR
;
A
#
# COMPACT_ATOMS: atom_id res chain seq x y z
N LEU A 1 11.96 21.60 -14.32
CA LEU A 1 11.26 21.85 -13.03
C LEU A 1 10.01 20.99 -12.90
N VAL A 2 9.04 21.12 -13.81
CA VAL A 2 7.75 20.40 -13.81
C VAL A 2 7.89 18.87 -13.67
N LYS A 3 8.72 18.22 -14.50
CA LYS A 3 8.95 16.76 -14.44
C LYS A 3 9.32 16.26 -13.04
N ARG A 4 10.16 17.01 -12.31
CA ARG A 4 10.62 16.62 -10.97
C ARG A 4 9.51 16.72 -9.92
N ILE A 5 8.59 17.67 -10.09
CA ILE A 5 7.42 17.82 -9.22
C ILE A 5 6.48 16.63 -9.41
N PHE A 6 6.15 16.28 -10.65
CA PHE A 6 5.29 15.12 -10.94
C PHE A 6 5.89 13.81 -10.45
N GLN A 7 7.21 13.63 -10.55
CA GLN A 7 7.87 12.45 -9.97
C GLN A 7 7.71 12.37 -8.45
N LYS A 8 7.84 13.50 -7.73
CA LYS A 8 7.60 13.52 -6.28
C LYS A 8 6.14 13.22 -5.94
N LEU A 9 5.21 13.77 -6.70
CA LEU A 9 3.77 13.52 -6.51
C LEU A 9 3.43 12.05 -6.75
N ASP A 10 4.02 11.42 -7.76
CA ASP A 10 3.86 9.99 -8.05
C ASP A 10 4.34 9.12 -6.87
N HIS A 11 5.49 9.45 -6.27
CA HIS A 11 5.97 8.76 -5.07
C HIS A 11 5.07 8.99 -3.85
N ILE A 12 4.62 10.22 -3.64
CA ILE A 12 3.69 10.58 -2.55
C ILE A 12 2.36 9.82 -2.69
N ALA A 13 1.90 9.62 -3.92
CA ALA A 13 0.65 8.91 -4.20
C ALA A 13 0.67 7.47 -3.67
N ILE A 14 1.83 6.80 -3.63
CA ILE A 14 1.94 5.44 -3.07
C ILE A 14 1.62 5.44 -1.57
N TYR A 15 2.15 6.40 -0.81
CA TYR A 15 1.86 6.54 0.62
C TYR A 15 0.37 6.78 0.88
N LEU A 16 -0.23 7.68 0.10
CA LEU A 16 -1.65 8.00 0.20
C LEU A 16 -2.54 6.84 -0.23
N LEU A 17 -2.14 6.09 -1.27
CA LEU A 17 -2.85 4.91 -1.72
C LEU A 17 -2.92 3.86 -0.61
N ILE A 18 -1.79 3.54 0.02
CA ILE A 18 -1.76 2.57 1.13
C ILE A 18 -2.59 3.08 2.31
N ALA A 19 -2.42 4.33 2.75
CA ALA A 19 -3.21 4.86 3.86
C ALA A 19 -4.73 4.91 3.57
N GLY A 20 -5.08 5.29 2.34
CA GLY A 20 -6.46 5.34 1.87
C GLY A 20 -7.12 3.96 1.83
N THR A 21 -6.42 2.91 1.36
CA THR A 21 -6.98 1.56 1.31
C THR A 21 -7.21 0.95 2.70
N TYR A 22 -6.40 1.30 3.70
CA TYR A 22 -6.58 0.86 5.09
C TYR A 22 -7.78 1.49 5.79
N THR A 23 -8.11 2.73 5.46
CA THR A 23 -9.12 3.54 6.15
C THR A 23 -10.49 2.86 6.27
N PRO A 24 -11.09 2.28 5.21
CA PRO A 24 -12.38 1.59 5.34
C PRO A 24 -12.32 0.32 6.20
N PHE A 25 -11.27 -0.50 6.08
CA PHE A 25 -11.13 -1.70 6.91
C PHE A 25 -10.97 -1.36 8.40
N THR A 26 -10.20 -0.31 8.70
CA THR A 26 -9.91 0.09 10.07
C THR A 26 -11.07 0.81 10.75
N LEU A 27 -11.81 1.64 10.03
CA LEU A 27 -12.93 2.40 10.60
C LEU A 27 -14.28 1.68 10.59
N VAL A 28 -14.42 0.60 9.81
CA VAL A 28 -15.67 -0.16 9.70
C VAL A 28 -15.48 -1.57 10.26
N THR A 29 -14.64 -2.38 9.61
CA THR A 29 -14.52 -3.81 9.98
C THR A 29 -13.74 -4.05 11.28
N LEU A 30 -12.72 -3.25 11.57
CA LEU A 30 -11.85 -3.40 12.75
C LEU A 30 -12.12 -2.36 13.84
N VAL A 31 -13.24 -1.63 13.77
CA VAL A 31 -13.51 -0.50 14.67
C VAL A 31 -13.55 -0.90 16.14
N GLU A 32 -14.06 -2.10 16.43
CA GLU A 32 -14.19 -2.66 17.78
C GLU A 32 -12.91 -3.41 18.24
N SER A 33 -11.85 -3.46 17.43
CA SER A 33 -10.59 -4.13 17.74
C SER A 33 -9.41 -3.16 17.66
N SER A 34 -8.38 -3.44 16.85
CA SER A 34 -7.20 -2.59 16.69
C SER A 34 -7.29 -1.62 15.50
N GLY A 35 -8.48 -1.40 14.93
CA GLY A 35 -8.70 -0.53 13.79
C GLY A 35 -8.16 0.89 13.98
N ILE A 36 -8.50 1.56 15.08
CA ILE A 36 -8.00 2.93 15.36
C ILE A 36 -6.46 2.97 15.53
N PRO A 37 -5.83 2.09 16.36
CA PRO A 37 -4.38 1.99 16.42
C PRO A 37 -3.70 1.77 15.06
N ILE A 38 -4.22 0.86 14.24
CA ILE A 38 -3.66 0.57 12.91
C ILE A 38 -3.82 1.78 11.99
N LEU A 39 -4.98 2.44 12.00
CA LEU A 39 -5.22 3.65 11.22
C LEU A 39 -4.21 4.75 11.55
N ILE A 40 -4.03 5.04 12.84
CA ILE A 40 -3.06 6.05 13.29
C ILE A 40 -1.65 5.66 12.85
N ALA A 41 -1.26 4.41 13.03
CA ALA A 41 0.07 3.93 12.64
C ALA A 41 0.31 4.08 11.12
N VAL A 42 -0.64 3.64 10.29
CA VAL A 42 -0.53 3.74 8.83
C VAL A 42 -0.45 5.20 8.37
N TRP A 43 -1.33 6.07 8.87
CA TRP A 43 -1.33 7.48 8.48
C TRP A 43 -0.08 8.23 8.99
N LEU A 44 0.42 7.91 10.18
CA LEU A 44 1.66 8.49 10.70
C LEU A 44 2.85 8.06 9.83
N LEU A 45 2.95 6.79 9.46
CA LEU A 45 4.00 6.31 8.54
C LEU A 45 3.87 6.95 7.16
N ALA A 46 2.65 7.18 6.66
CA ALA A 46 2.42 7.90 5.41
C ALA A 46 2.95 9.34 5.49
N LEU A 47 2.61 10.07 6.57
CA LEU A 47 3.10 11.44 6.78
C LEU A 47 4.63 11.50 6.90
N VAL A 48 5.23 10.55 7.60
CA VAL A 48 6.69 10.42 7.69
C VAL A 48 7.28 10.18 6.30
N GLY A 49 6.75 9.22 5.54
CA GLY A 49 7.19 8.90 4.19
C GLY A 49 7.10 10.08 3.21
N ILE A 50 5.97 10.79 3.22
CA ILE A 50 5.74 12.00 2.44
C ILE A 50 6.73 13.09 2.83
N SER A 51 6.96 13.29 4.13
CA SER A 51 7.94 14.28 4.63
C SER A 51 9.36 13.94 4.14
N LEU A 52 9.75 12.67 4.19
CA LEU A 52 11.04 12.22 3.67
C LEU A 52 11.18 12.53 2.17
N GLU A 53 10.15 12.26 1.36
CA GLU A 53 10.16 12.53 -0.08
C GLU A 53 10.21 14.04 -0.41
N LEU A 54 9.58 14.88 0.42
CA LEU A 54 9.58 16.33 0.25
C LEU A 54 10.92 16.97 0.65
N PHE A 55 11.44 16.64 1.83
CA PHE A 55 12.60 17.32 2.42
C PHE A 55 13.95 16.73 2.02
N ILE A 56 14.04 15.43 1.74
CA ILE A 56 15.31 14.81 1.39
C ILE A 56 15.61 15.05 -0.10
N LYS A 57 16.78 15.66 -0.39
CA LYS A 57 17.20 15.98 -1.77
C LYS A 57 17.52 14.74 -2.61
N LYS A 58 18.05 13.69 -1.99
CA LYS A 58 18.43 12.42 -2.64
C LYS A 58 17.60 11.28 -2.05
N ARG A 59 16.72 10.71 -2.86
CA ARG A 59 15.84 9.62 -2.45
C ARG A 59 16.64 8.39 -2.00
N ILE A 60 16.25 7.81 -0.87
CA ILE A 60 16.81 6.57 -0.34
C ILE A 60 15.80 5.46 -0.61
N GLU A 61 15.96 4.79 -1.74
CA GLU A 61 15.01 3.80 -2.27
C GLU A 61 14.69 2.67 -1.29
N ILE A 62 15.71 2.13 -0.62
CA ILE A 62 15.56 1.03 0.33
C ILE A 62 14.72 1.45 1.52
N LEU A 63 14.92 2.68 2.03
CA LEU A 63 14.16 3.22 3.15
C LEU A 63 12.68 3.41 2.75
N GLN A 64 12.44 3.97 1.57
CA GLN A 64 11.10 4.20 1.04
C GLN A 64 10.34 2.88 0.87
N LEU A 65 10.99 1.88 0.25
CA LEU A 65 10.45 0.54 0.08
C LEU A 65 10.17 -0.16 1.42
N ALA A 66 11.04 0.01 2.42
CA ALA A 66 10.83 -0.54 3.75
C ALA A 66 9.59 0.08 4.41
N ILE A 67 9.40 1.40 4.30
CA ILE A 67 8.19 2.06 4.85
C ILE A 67 6.94 1.54 4.14
N TYR A 68 6.94 1.42 2.80
CA TYR A 68 5.81 0.88 2.04
C TYR A 68 5.44 -0.54 2.48
N LEU A 69 6.44 -1.40 2.65
CA LEU A 69 6.26 -2.78 3.10
C LEU A 69 5.72 -2.86 4.51
N VAL A 70 6.28 -2.10 5.45
CA VAL A 70 5.78 -2.04 6.82
C VAL A 70 4.33 -1.59 6.84
N MET A 71 4.00 -0.49 6.14
CA MET A 71 2.62 -0.01 6.05
C MET A 71 1.67 -1.05 5.47
N GLY A 72 2.04 -1.71 4.37
CA GLY A 72 1.19 -2.69 3.69
C GLY A 72 0.95 -4.00 4.46
N TRP A 73 1.76 -4.27 5.49
CA TRP A 73 1.65 -5.49 6.30
C TRP A 73 1.04 -5.26 7.69
N LEU A 74 0.75 -4.02 8.07
CA LEU A 74 0.17 -3.72 9.40
C LEU A 74 -1.16 -4.42 9.67
N VAL A 75 -1.90 -4.78 8.62
CA VAL A 75 -3.18 -5.51 8.73
C VAL A 75 -3.00 -6.91 9.32
N VAL A 76 -1.80 -7.49 9.21
CA VAL A 76 -1.51 -8.83 9.73
C VAL A 76 -1.61 -8.90 11.26
N ILE A 77 -1.39 -7.77 11.94
CA ILE A 77 -1.47 -7.66 13.40
C ILE A 77 -2.85 -8.09 13.92
N ASP A 78 -3.91 -7.80 13.17
CA ASP A 78 -5.30 -8.07 13.55
C ASP A 78 -6.02 -8.95 12.52
N PHE A 79 -5.24 -9.75 11.80
CA PHE A 79 -5.77 -10.65 10.79
C PHE A 79 -6.79 -11.67 11.32
N PRO A 80 -6.63 -12.24 12.54
CA PRO A 80 -7.65 -13.13 13.10
C PRO A 80 -9.01 -12.45 13.21
N TYR A 81 -9.05 -11.24 13.78
CA TYR A 81 -10.29 -10.48 13.92
C TYR A 81 -10.86 -10.08 12.56
N LEU A 82 -10.01 -9.63 11.64
CA LEU A 82 -10.41 -9.30 10.27
C LEU A 82 -11.09 -10.50 9.57
N LYS A 83 -10.55 -11.70 9.75
CA LYS A 83 -11.08 -12.91 9.13
C LYS A 83 -12.45 -13.32 9.71
N GLU A 84 -12.71 -13.01 10.97
CA GLU A 84 -14.00 -13.27 11.62
C GLU A 84 -15.08 -12.26 11.19
N HIS A 85 -14.68 -11.02 10.88
CA HIS A 85 -15.60 -9.91 10.63
C HIS A 85 -15.73 -9.52 9.14
N LEU A 86 -14.88 -10.05 8.26
CA LEU A 86 -14.97 -9.88 6.82
C LEU A 86 -15.39 -11.18 6.15
N ALA A 87 -16.32 -11.10 5.19
CA ALA A 87 -16.73 -12.26 4.42
C ALA A 87 -15.53 -12.94 3.74
N GLN A 88 -15.53 -14.27 3.69
CA GLN A 88 -14.44 -15.10 3.16
C GLN A 88 -13.99 -14.67 1.75
N ALA A 89 -14.93 -14.27 0.88
CA ALA A 89 -14.62 -13.77 -0.45
C ALA A 89 -13.84 -12.44 -0.40
N GLY A 90 -14.17 -11.53 0.53
CA GLY A 90 -13.43 -10.29 0.75
C GLY A 90 -11.99 -10.55 1.22
N ILE A 91 -11.78 -11.56 2.07
CA ILE A 91 -10.44 -12.00 2.48
C ILE A 91 -9.61 -12.50 1.29
N TYR A 92 -10.20 -13.26 0.37
CA TYR A 92 -9.48 -13.69 -0.83
C TYR A 92 -9.07 -12.53 -1.73
N TRP A 93 -9.94 -11.52 -1.92
CA TRP A 93 -9.58 -10.31 -2.64
C TRP A 93 -8.46 -9.53 -1.97
N LEU A 94 -8.48 -9.43 -0.63
CA LEU A 94 -7.43 -8.79 0.14
C LEU A 94 -6.09 -9.52 0.00
N ILE A 95 -6.07 -10.85 0.13
CA ILE A 95 -4.87 -11.68 -0.04
C ILE A 95 -4.35 -11.58 -1.47
N ALA A 96 -5.21 -11.68 -2.48
CA ALA A 96 -4.83 -11.55 -3.89
C ALA A 96 -4.21 -10.16 -4.16
N GLY A 97 -4.79 -9.10 -3.60
CA GLY A 97 -4.25 -7.76 -3.71
C GLY A 97 -2.90 -7.59 -3.01
N GLY A 98 -2.76 -8.09 -1.77
CA GLY A 98 -1.52 -8.06 -1.01
C GLY A 98 -0.39 -8.86 -1.67
N ALA A 99 -0.74 -10.02 -2.24
CA ALA A 99 0.18 -10.83 -3.04
C ALA A 99 0.61 -10.10 -4.31
N ALA A 100 -0.32 -9.45 -5.03
CA ALA A 100 0.00 -8.65 -6.21
C ALA A 100 0.96 -7.50 -5.89
N TYR A 101 0.73 -6.74 -4.81
CA TYR A 101 1.66 -5.69 -4.39
C TYR A 101 3.03 -6.25 -4.03
N THR A 102 3.08 -7.34 -3.25
CA THR A 102 4.33 -7.96 -2.80
C THR A 102 5.12 -8.53 -3.99
N ALA A 103 4.47 -9.22 -4.92
CA ALA A 103 5.10 -9.74 -6.13
C ALA A 103 5.57 -8.61 -7.05
N GLY A 104 4.80 -7.52 -7.15
CA GLY A 104 5.18 -6.34 -7.92
C GLY A 104 6.53 -5.77 -7.48
N ILE A 105 6.87 -5.83 -6.19
CA ILE A 105 8.12 -5.23 -5.66
C ILE A 105 9.35 -5.80 -6.35
N ILE A 106 9.29 -7.05 -6.82
CA ILE A 106 10.35 -7.67 -7.62
C ILE A 106 10.61 -6.83 -8.88
N PHE A 107 9.55 -6.46 -9.61
CA PHE A 107 9.64 -5.64 -10.81
C PHE A 107 10.04 -4.20 -10.51
N TYR A 108 9.59 -3.62 -9.39
CA TYR A 108 10.07 -2.31 -8.92
C TYR A 108 11.59 -2.31 -8.70
N ILE A 109 12.12 -3.33 -8.04
CA ILE A 109 13.57 -3.47 -7.80
C ILE A 109 14.33 -3.71 -9.11
N LEU A 110 13.78 -4.51 -10.02
CA LEU A 110 14.41 -4.77 -11.33
C LEU A 110 14.44 -3.53 -12.22
N ASP A 111 13.40 -2.70 -12.17
CA ASP A 111 13.35 -1.39 -12.82
C ASP A 111 14.44 -0.47 -12.29
N HIS A 112 14.52 -0.35 -10.96
CA HIS A 112 15.54 0.47 -10.31
C HIS A 112 16.97 0.02 -10.63
N LYS A 113 17.21 -1.30 -10.68
CA LYS A 113 18.51 -1.88 -11.06
C LYS A 113 18.76 -1.88 -12.58
N GLN A 114 17.83 -1.38 -13.39
CA GLN A 114 17.89 -1.37 -14.86
C GLN A 114 18.16 -2.76 -15.47
N LYS A 115 17.69 -3.82 -14.80
CA LYS A 115 17.97 -5.22 -15.19
C LYS A 115 16.97 -5.79 -16.20
N LEU A 116 15.79 -5.19 -16.32
CA LEU A 116 14.73 -5.68 -17.18
C LEU A 116 14.06 -4.52 -17.92
N LYS A 117 13.98 -4.62 -19.25
CA LYS A 117 13.32 -3.61 -20.09
C LYS A 117 11.81 -3.63 -19.81
N HIS A 118 11.21 -2.45 -19.63
CA HIS A 118 9.79 -2.25 -19.28
C HIS A 118 9.37 -2.75 -17.89
N ALA A 119 10.31 -3.01 -16.98
CA ALA A 119 9.99 -3.40 -15.60
C ALA A 119 9.08 -2.39 -14.89
N HIS A 120 9.25 -1.09 -15.13
CA HIS A 120 8.36 -0.04 -14.64
C HIS A 120 6.89 -0.25 -15.04
N GLY A 121 6.63 -0.61 -16.30
CA GLY A 121 5.28 -0.83 -16.80
C GLY A 121 4.65 -2.08 -16.19
N ILE A 122 5.44 -3.15 -16.04
CA ILE A 122 4.99 -4.37 -15.39
C ILE A 122 4.66 -4.10 -13.91
N TRP A 123 5.49 -3.32 -13.22
CA TRP A 123 5.22 -2.87 -11.84
C TRP A 123 3.86 -2.18 -11.72
N HIS A 124 3.55 -1.24 -12.62
CA HIS A 124 2.25 -0.56 -12.62
C HIS A 124 1.07 -1.50 -12.83
N LEU A 125 1.22 -2.57 -13.63
CA LEU A 125 0.18 -3.58 -13.78
C LEU A 125 -0.09 -4.32 -12.45
N PHE A 126 0.96 -4.66 -11.69
CA PHE A 126 0.80 -5.26 -10.36
C PHE A 126 0.12 -4.30 -9.38
N VAL A 127 0.49 -3.01 -9.40
CA VAL A 127 -0.15 -1.97 -8.58
C VAL A 127 -1.63 -1.82 -8.94
N LEU A 128 -1.97 -1.86 -10.24
CA LEU A 128 -3.34 -1.77 -10.73
C LEU A 128 -4.18 -2.97 -10.29
N VAL A 129 -3.67 -4.19 -10.46
CA VAL A 129 -4.33 -5.43 -10.01
C VAL A 129 -4.51 -5.44 -8.49
N GLY A 130 -3.48 -5.03 -7.74
CA GLY A 130 -3.54 -4.87 -6.29
C GLY A 130 -4.62 -3.88 -5.87
N SER A 131 -4.66 -2.70 -6.50
CA SER A 131 -5.63 -1.64 -6.23
C SER A 131 -7.06 -2.09 -6.55
N ALA A 132 -7.28 -2.71 -7.71
CA ALA A 132 -8.58 -3.22 -8.12
C ALA A 132 -9.09 -4.29 -7.12
N SER A 133 -8.20 -5.18 -6.68
CA SER A 133 -8.56 -6.23 -5.70
C SER A 133 -8.98 -5.63 -4.36
N HIS A 134 -8.23 -4.64 -3.85
CA HIS A 134 -8.60 -3.92 -2.62
C HIS A 134 -9.89 -3.12 -2.79
N PHE A 135 -10.08 -2.47 -3.93
CA PHE A 135 -11.31 -1.74 -4.23
C PHE A 135 -12.54 -2.66 -4.21
N ILE A 136 -12.45 -3.83 -4.86
CA ILE A 136 -13.50 -4.86 -4.84
C ILE A 136 -13.75 -5.37 -3.40
N ALA A 137 -12.68 -5.61 -2.64
CA ALA A 137 -12.78 -6.02 -1.25
C ALA A 137 -13.56 -4.99 -0.40
N VAL A 138 -13.25 -3.71 -0.56
CA VAL A 138 -13.91 -2.61 0.16
C VAL A 138 -15.37 -2.48 -0.25
N ILE A 139 -15.66 -2.28 -1.53
CA ILE A 139 -17.03 -1.99 -1.99
C ILE A 139 -17.98 -3.18 -1.82
N GLY A 140 -17.45 -4.40 -1.95
CA GLY A 140 -18.26 -5.62 -1.88
C GLY A 140 -18.54 -6.09 -0.45
N TYR A 141 -17.55 -5.95 0.45
CA TYR A 141 -17.50 -6.76 1.67
C TYR A 141 -17.25 -5.98 2.96
N VAL A 142 -16.79 -4.72 2.91
CA VAL A 142 -16.64 -3.90 4.12
C VAL A 142 -18.01 -3.31 4.47
N ARG A 143 -18.57 -3.71 5.62
CA ARG A 143 -19.88 -3.32 6.14
C ARG A 143 -19.88 -3.30 7.65
#